data_AF-A0A1F5VNT1-F1
#
_entry.id   AF-A0A1F5VNT1-F1
#
_cell.length_a   1.000
_cell.length_b   1.000
_cell.length_c   1.000
_cell.angle_alpha   90.00
_cell.angle_beta   90.00
_cell.angle_gamma   90.00
#
_symmetry.space_group_name_H-M   'P 1'
#
loop_
_entity.id
_entity.type
_entity.pdbx_description
1 polymer ?
#
loop_
_entity_poly.entity_id
_entity_poly.type
_entity_poly.pdbx_seq_one_letter_code
_entity_poly.pdbx_strand_id
1 'polypeptide(L)'
;MKKRIALVVDASVMRAAGKTNHPVSSSCRKCLEQILCICHHVAITQSIRNEWNKHKSHFSRRWWLSMTARRKLKYIPHEDIFHEELNPSHISLNDADQKAIKKDCCLLEAALLSDHVIITLDDSIRKILLKTKRGLKLAKKIKWINPLIDKIEDLKNL
;
A
#
# COMPACT_ATOMS: atom_id res chain seq x y z
N MET A 1 16.13 19.82 0.29
CA MET A 1 14.72 19.51 0.62
C MET A 1 14.57 17.99 0.69
N LYS A 2 13.85 17.44 1.68
CA LYS A 2 13.51 16.01 1.68
C LYS A 2 12.61 15.68 0.48
N LYS A 3 12.84 14.54 -0.18
CA LYS A 3 12.05 14.10 -1.34
C LYS A 3 10.59 13.93 -0.92
N ARG A 4 9.65 14.42 -1.73
CA ARG A 4 8.23 14.17 -1.54
C ARG A 4 7.84 13.00 -2.44
N ILE A 5 7.44 11.89 -1.83
CA ILE A 5 6.94 10.72 -2.55
C ILE A 5 5.43 10.53 -2.32
N ALA A 6 4.81 9.75 -3.20
CA ALA A 6 3.48 9.19 -3.07
C ALA A 6 3.57 7.69 -2.80
N LEU A 7 3.20 7.28 -1.59
CA LEU A 7 3.18 5.88 -1.16
C LEU A 7 1.76 5.30 -1.24
N VAL A 8 1.64 3.98 -1.25
CA VAL A 8 0.35 3.28 -1.22
C VAL A 8 0.12 2.71 0.18
N VAL A 9 -1.10 2.87 0.71
CA VAL A 9 -1.50 2.24 1.98
C VAL A 9 -2.54 1.18 1.69
N ASP A 10 -2.22 -0.05 2.05
CA ASP A 10 -3.10 -1.21 1.93
C ASP A 10 -4.34 -1.05 2.84
N ALA A 11 -5.48 -1.55 2.38
CA ALA A 11 -6.69 -1.66 3.16
C ALA A 11 -6.52 -2.50 4.44
N SER A 12 -5.58 -3.45 4.47
CA SER A 12 -5.24 -4.20 5.69
C SER A 12 -4.84 -3.26 6.84
N VAL A 13 -4.02 -2.24 6.54
CA VAL A 13 -3.60 -1.19 7.49
C VAL A 13 -4.77 -0.27 7.83
N MET A 14 -5.54 0.15 6.83
CA MET A 14 -6.72 1.00 7.03
C MET A 14 -7.79 0.35 7.92
N ARG A 15 -7.95 -0.97 7.80
CA ARG A 15 -8.86 -1.77 8.62
C ARG A 15 -8.31 -1.96 10.02
N ALA A 16 -7.02 -2.30 10.13
CA ALA A 16 -6.39 -2.64 11.40
C ALA A 16 -6.17 -1.43 12.31
N ALA A 17 -5.96 -0.23 11.76
CA ALA A 17 -5.81 1.01 12.54
C ALA A 17 -7.12 1.38 13.26
N GLY A 18 -7.41 0.73 14.37
CA GLY A 18 -8.58 0.92 15.21
C GLY A 18 -8.26 1.69 16.48
N LYS A 19 -9.24 1.75 17.38
CA LYS A 19 -9.09 2.35 18.71
C LYS A 19 -8.64 1.35 19.79
N THR A 20 -8.57 0.06 19.47
CA THR A 20 -8.17 -0.97 20.43
C THR A 20 -6.69 -0.85 20.77
N ASN A 21 -6.32 -1.24 22.00
CA ASN A 21 -4.93 -1.28 22.48
C ASN A 21 -4.16 -2.53 22.01
N HIS A 22 -4.58 -3.15 20.90
CA HIS A 22 -3.88 -4.27 20.30
C HIS A 22 -2.61 -3.79 19.59
N PRO A 23 -1.45 -4.48 19.70
CA PRO A 23 -0.18 -4.02 19.10
C PRO A 23 -0.31 -3.63 17.63
N VAL A 24 -0.97 -4.48 16.82
CA VAL A 24 -1.24 -4.22 15.40
C VAL A 24 -2.04 -2.93 15.18
N SER A 25 -3.10 -2.73 15.97
CA SER A 25 -3.98 -1.55 15.88
C SER A 25 -3.23 -0.27 16.21
N SER A 26 -2.46 -0.30 17.31
CA SER A 26 -1.62 0.82 17.75
C SER A 26 -0.54 1.16 16.72
N SER A 27 0.17 0.16 16.19
CA SER A 27 1.21 0.35 15.18
C SER A 27 0.67 0.93 13.87
N CYS A 28 -0.45 0.42 13.36
CA CYS A 28 -1.07 0.96 12.15
C CYS A 28 -1.55 2.39 12.34
N ARG A 29 -2.17 2.71 13.49
CA ARG A 29 -2.60 4.07 13.82
C ARG A 29 -1.42 5.03 13.89
N LYS A 30 -0.34 4.67 14.60
CA LYS A 30 0.89 5.47 14.64
C LYS A 30 1.46 5.70 13.25
N CYS A 31 1.47 4.68 12.40
CA CYS A 31 1.94 4.79 11.01
C CYS A 31 1.12 5.81 10.21
N LEU A 32 -0.22 5.70 10.25
CA LEU A 32 -1.11 6.67 9.59
C LEU A 32 -0.90 8.10 10.12
N GLU A 33 -0.81 8.28 11.44
CA GLU A 33 -0.54 9.58 12.07
C GLU A 33 0.81 10.16 11.61
N GLN A 34 1.86 9.34 11.51
CA GLN A 34 3.15 9.79 11.00
C GLN A 34 3.06 10.22 9.53
N ILE A 35 2.39 9.43 8.68
CA ILE A 35 2.17 9.81 7.27
C ILE A 35 1.47 11.17 7.18
N LEU A 36 0.49 11.44 8.05
CA LEU A 36 -0.21 12.72 8.09
C LEU A 36 0.71 13.90 8.42
N CYS A 37 1.71 13.69 9.28
CA CYS A 37 2.63 14.71 9.78
C CYS A 37 3.87 14.95 8.89
N ILE A 38 4.33 13.96 8.13
CA ILE A 38 5.49 14.10 7.23
C ILE A 38 5.13 14.75 5.88
N CYS A 39 6.08 14.93 4.97
CA CYS A 39 5.82 15.61 3.69
C CYS A 39 5.20 14.72 2.60
N HIS A 40 5.20 13.39 2.78
CA HIS A 40 4.75 12.42 1.78
C HIS A 40 3.24 12.42 1.57
N HIS A 41 2.84 12.00 0.39
CA HIS A 41 1.45 11.90 -0.05
C HIS A 41 1.05 10.43 -0.15
N VAL A 42 -0.25 10.17 -0.27
CA VAL A 42 -0.77 8.82 -0.51
C VAL A 42 -1.37 8.74 -1.89
N ALA A 43 -0.89 7.79 -2.70
CA ALA A 43 -1.39 7.48 -4.01
C ALA A 43 -2.77 6.81 -3.91
N ILE A 44 -3.75 7.33 -4.64
CA ILE A 44 -5.12 6.84 -4.66
C ILE A 44 -5.53 6.55 -6.10
N THR A 45 -5.63 5.27 -6.43
CA THR A 45 -6.35 4.79 -7.63
C THR A 45 -7.82 4.57 -7.28
N GLN A 46 -8.67 4.39 -8.31
CA GLN A 46 -10.09 4.08 -8.09
C GLN A 46 -10.27 2.77 -7.30
N SER A 47 -9.46 1.75 -7.58
CA SER A 47 -9.49 0.45 -6.90
C SER A 47 -9.12 0.57 -5.42
N ILE A 48 -8.04 1.28 -5.09
CA ILE A 48 -7.64 1.55 -3.69
C ILE A 48 -8.76 2.30 -2.95
N ARG A 49 -9.35 3.31 -3.58
CA ARG A 49 -10.47 4.06 -2.99
C ARG A 49 -11.66 3.16 -2.69
N ASN A 50 -12.02 2.26 -3.62
CA ASN A 50 -13.12 1.32 -3.45
C ASN A 50 -12.85 0.35 -2.30
N GLU A 51 -11.63 -0.16 -2.19
CA GLU A 51 -11.23 -1.08 -1.12
C GLU A 51 -11.26 -0.41 0.25
N TRP A 52 -10.68 0.78 0.36
CA TRP A 52 -10.77 1.58 1.58
C TRP A 52 -12.22 1.87 1.96
N ASN A 53 -13.09 2.11 0.98
CA ASN A 53 -14.51 2.33 1.26
C ASN A 53 -15.18 1.14 1.93
N LYS A 54 -14.77 -0.08 1.59
CA LYS A 54 -15.29 -1.32 2.18
C LYS A 54 -14.67 -1.65 3.53
N HIS A 55 -13.40 -1.28 3.77
CA HIS A 55 -12.63 -1.84 4.89
C HIS A 55 -12.08 -0.83 5.90
N LYS A 56 -12.12 0.48 5.65
CA LYS A 56 -11.56 1.47 6.57
C LYS A 56 -12.27 1.47 7.93
N SER A 57 -11.51 1.52 9.01
CA SER A 57 -12.04 1.71 10.36
C SER A 57 -12.60 3.14 10.54
N HIS A 58 -13.31 3.37 11.66
CA HIS A 58 -13.72 4.72 12.06
C HIS A 58 -12.54 5.69 12.22
N PHE A 59 -11.41 5.22 12.75
CA PHE A 59 -10.20 6.03 12.88
C PHE A 59 -9.64 6.38 11.49
N SER A 60 -9.46 5.37 10.63
CA SER A 60 -8.88 5.56 9.30
C SER A 60 -9.77 6.40 8.39
N ARG A 61 -11.09 6.40 8.60
CA ARG A 61 -12.00 7.37 7.97
C ARG A 61 -11.67 8.82 8.36
N ARG A 62 -11.46 9.10 9.65
CA ARG A 62 -11.08 10.45 10.11
C ARG A 62 -9.71 10.84 9.57
N TRP A 63 -8.75 9.93 9.59
CA TRP A 63 -7.44 10.14 9.00
C TRP A 63 -7.53 10.48 7.50
N TRP A 64 -8.36 9.76 6.74
CA TRP A 64 -8.56 10.02 5.33
C TRP A 64 -9.10 11.44 5.09
N LEU A 65 -10.11 11.88 5.86
CA LEU A 65 -10.62 13.25 5.80
C LEU A 65 -9.53 14.30 6.09
N SER A 66 -8.69 14.06 7.10
CA SER A 66 -7.55 14.94 7.42
C SER A 66 -6.53 14.99 6.28
N MET A 67 -6.24 13.86 5.62
CA MET A 67 -5.36 13.82 4.44
C MET A 67 -5.95 14.62 3.27
N THR A 68 -7.26 14.51 3.03
CA THR A 68 -7.97 15.30 2.01
C THR A 68 -7.87 16.80 2.31
N ALA A 69 -8.18 17.21 3.54
CA ALA A 69 -8.11 18.62 3.95
C ALA A 69 -6.71 19.22 3.78
N ARG A 70 -5.66 18.40 3.98
CA ARG A 70 -4.26 18.78 3.79
C ARG A 70 -3.76 18.62 2.35
N ARG A 71 -4.63 18.20 1.40
CA ARG A 71 -4.29 17.93 0.00
C ARG A 71 -3.18 16.88 -0.17
N LYS A 72 -3.13 15.88 0.72
CA LYS A 72 -2.09 14.83 0.74
C LYS A 72 -2.50 13.54 0.06
N LEU A 73 -3.65 13.53 -0.62
CA LEU A 73 -4.08 12.42 -1.48
C LEU A 73 -3.74 12.78 -2.91
N LYS A 74 -2.88 11.97 -3.54
CA LYS A 74 -2.54 12.09 -4.94
C LYS A 74 -3.41 11.11 -5.72
N TYR A 75 -4.49 11.62 -6.31
CA TYR A 75 -5.34 10.82 -7.19
C TYR A 75 -4.59 10.53 -8.48
N ILE A 76 -4.47 9.25 -8.79
CA ILE A 76 -3.87 8.77 -10.03
C ILE A 76 -5.03 8.45 -10.97
N PRO A 77 -5.13 9.14 -12.13
CA PRO A 77 -6.14 8.84 -13.13
C PRO A 77 -6.05 7.37 -13.54
N HIS A 78 -7.20 6.73 -13.69
CA HIS A 78 -7.29 5.39 -14.25
C HIS A 78 -7.14 5.52 -15.76
N GLU A 79 -5.90 5.56 -16.25
CA GLU A 79 -5.65 5.01 -17.57
C GLU A 79 -5.57 3.49 -17.35
N ASP A 80 -6.15 2.69 -18.24
CA ASP A 80 -6.05 1.23 -18.22
C ASP A 80 -4.60 0.80 -18.53
N ILE A 81 -3.67 1.22 -17.67
CA ILE A 81 -2.27 0.85 -17.73
C ILE A 81 -2.22 -0.53 -17.09
N PHE A 82 -2.65 -1.52 -17.87
CA PHE A 82 -2.35 -2.90 -17.57
C PHE A 82 -0.82 -3.03 -17.64
N HIS A 83 -0.17 -2.88 -16.48
CA HIS A 83 1.27 -3.03 -16.42
C HIS A 83 1.61 -4.45 -16.84
N GLU A 84 2.26 -4.61 -17.99
CA GLU A 84 2.68 -5.90 -18.51
C GLU A 84 3.57 -6.67 -17.51
N GLU A 85 4.20 -5.94 -16.58
CA GLU A 85 4.94 -6.49 -15.44
C GLU A 85 4.06 -7.28 -14.46
N LEU A 86 2.77 -6.96 -14.37
CA LEU A 86 1.77 -7.59 -13.49
C LEU A 86 0.95 -8.70 -14.16
N ASN A 87 1.15 -8.97 -15.46
CA ASN A 87 0.41 -10.02 -16.14
C ASN A 87 0.67 -11.39 -15.47
N PRO A 88 -0.33 -12.02 -14.81
CA PRO A 88 -0.12 -13.24 -14.03
C PRO A 88 0.38 -14.41 -14.89
N SER A 89 0.02 -14.47 -16.17
CA SER A 89 0.49 -15.49 -17.09
C SER A 89 2.01 -15.42 -17.32
N HIS A 90 2.61 -14.24 -17.16
CA HIS A 90 4.05 -14.02 -17.29
C HIS A 90 4.83 -14.32 -16.01
N ILE A 91 4.14 -14.54 -14.87
CA ILE A 91 4.77 -14.78 -13.57
C ILE A 91 4.89 -16.28 -13.29
N SER A 92 4.38 -17.19 -14.15
CA SER A 92 4.51 -18.66 -14.04
C SER A 92 4.13 -19.20 -12.65
N LEU A 93 3.00 -18.75 -12.12
CA LEU A 93 2.47 -19.15 -10.81
C LEU A 93 1.42 -20.24 -10.93
N ASN A 94 1.21 -21.01 -9.86
CA ASN A 94 0.05 -21.91 -9.75
C ASN A 94 -1.26 -21.12 -9.61
N ASP A 95 -2.40 -21.76 -9.82
CA ASP A 95 -3.71 -21.11 -9.83
C ASP A 95 -4.07 -20.40 -8.52
N ALA A 96 -3.64 -20.94 -7.37
CA ALA A 96 -3.90 -20.34 -6.07
C ALA A 96 -3.14 -19.02 -5.90
N ASP A 97 -1.86 -19.01 -6.27
CA ASP A 97 -0.98 -17.84 -6.26
C ASP A 97 -1.45 -16.79 -7.28
N GLN A 98 -1.91 -17.20 -8.46
CA GLN A 98 -2.49 -16.30 -9.46
C GLN A 98 -3.75 -15.61 -8.93
N LYS A 99 -4.65 -16.35 -8.25
CA LYS A 99 -5.85 -15.77 -7.63
C LYS A 99 -5.50 -14.77 -6.52
N ALA A 100 -4.49 -15.08 -5.70
CA ALA A 100 -4.03 -14.17 -4.66
C ALA A 100 -3.45 -12.88 -5.26
N ILE A 101 -2.56 -12.95 -6.25
CA ILE A 101 -2.07 -11.76 -6.95
C ILE A 101 -3.21 -10.99 -7.60
N LYS A 102 -4.15 -11.66 -8.27
CA LYS A 102 -5.27 -10.99 -8.94
C LYS A 102 -6.12 -10.19 -7.96
N LYS A 103 -6.35 -10.72 -6.75
CA LYS A 103 -7.11 -10.05 -5.70
C LYS A 103 -6.44 -8.73 -5.29
N ASP A 104 -5.12 -8.76 -5.11
CA ASP A 104 -4.35 -7.61 -4.63
C ASP A 104 -3.58 -6.89 -5.73
N CYS A 105 -3.92 -7.14 -7.00
CA CYS A 105 -3.23 -6.59 -8.17
C CYS A 105 -3.27 -5.05 -8.17
N CYS A 106 -4.42 -4.50 -7.73
CA CYS A 106 -4.60 -3.07 -7.60
C CYS A 106 -3.62 -2.40 -6.63
N LEU A 107 -3.11 -3.12 -5.64
CA LEU A 107 -2.09 -2.62 -4.71
C LEU A 107 -0.73 -2.49 -5.40
N LEU A 108 -0.35 -3.52 -6.17
CA LEU A 108 0.88 -3.52 -6.97
C LEU A 108 0.84 -2.46 -8.07
N GLU A 109 -0.29 -2.36 -8.76
CA GLU A 109 -0.51 -1.36 -9.81
C GLU A 109 -0.40 0.06 -9.26
N ALA A 110 -1.08 0.35 -8.14
CA ALA A 110 -0.96 1.66 -7.48
C ALA A 110 0.49 1.98 -7.08
N ALA A 111 1.27 0.97 -6.69
CA ALA A 111 2.68 1.17 -6.33
C ALA A 111 3.54 1.47 -7.56
N LEU A 112 3.33 0.76 -8.68
CA LEU A 112 4.03 0.99 -9.95
C LEU A 112 3.69 2.34 -10.57
N LEU A 113 2.45 2.80 -10.43
CA LEU A 113 2.01 4.13 -10.88
C LEU A 113 2.45 5.28 -9.95
N SER A 114 3.13 4.96 -8.84
CA SER A 114 3.59 5.93 -7.86
C SER A 114 5.09 5.74 -7.55
N ASP A 115 5.52 6.06 -6.33
CA ASP A 115 6.93 6.00 -5.95
C ASP A 115 7.37 4.61 -5.46
N HIS A 116 6.65 3.55 -5.84
CA HIS A 116 7.01 2.15 -5.56
C HIS A 116 7.15 1.84 -4.06
N VAL A 117 6.31 2.45 -3.22
CA VAL A 117 6.27 2.17 -1.77
C VAL A 117 4.90 1.64 -1.38
N ILE A 118 4.86 0.48 -0.74
CA ILE A 118 3.64 -0.13 -0.19
C ILE A 118 3.78 -0.22 1.32
N ILE A 119 2.77 0.29 2.03
CA ILE A 119 2.57 0.04 3.45
C ILE A 119 1.48 -1.02 3.61
N THR A 120 1.84 -2.18 4.16
CA THR A 120 0.93 -3.34 4.29
C THR A 120 1.22 -4.15 5.55
N LEU A 121 0.20 -4.81 6.11
CA LEU A 121 0.40 -5.84 7.12
C LEU A 121 0.56 -7.24 6.53
N ASP A 122 0.28 -7.40 5.23
CA ASP A 122 0.22 -8.68 4.55
C ASP A 122 1.41 -8.87 3.61
N ASP A 123 2.33 -9.76 4.01
CA ASP A 123 3.51 -10.12 3.21
C ASP A 123 3.23 -11.24 2.19
N SER A 124 2.00 -11.73 2.07
CA SER A 124 1.66 -12.86 1.19
C SER A 124 1.99 -12.58 -0.27
N ILE A 125 1.59 -11.42 -0.80
CA ILE A 125 1.87 -11.01 -2.19
C ILE A 125 3.37 -10.98 -2.43
N ARG A 126 4.13 -10.36 -1.51
CA ARG A 126 5.59 -10.30 -1.60
C ARG A 126 6.18 -11.71 -1.65
N LYS A 127 5.76 -12.61 -0.76
CA LYS A 127 6.21 -14.01 -0.74
C LYS A 127 5.88 -14.75 -2.04
N ILE A 128 4.71 -14.52 -2.62
CA ILE A 128 4.32 -15.10 -3.91
C ILE A 128 5.21 -14.58 -5.04
N LEU A 129 5.46 -13.27 -5.09
CA LEU A 129 6.34 -12.67 -6.10
C LEU A 129 7.77 -13.22 -6.03
N LEU A 130 8.27 -13.55 -4.83
CA LEU A 130 9.60 -14.13 -4.67
C LEU A 130 9.75 -15.53 -5.27
N LYS A 131 8.65 -16.24 -5.58
CA LYS A 131 8.71 -17.61 -6.13
C LYS A 131 9.26 -17.66 -7.56
N THR A 132 9.21 -16.56 -8.32
CA THR A 132 9.63 -16.55 -9.72
C THR A 132 10.62 -15.45 -10.02
N LYS A 133 11.47 -15.64 -11.03
CA LYS A 133 12.52 -14.68 -11.39
C LYS A 133 11.95 -13.30 -11.75
N ARG A 134 10.81 -13.26 -12.45
CA ARG A 134 10.12 -12.02 -12.82
C ARG A 134 9.48 -11.36 -11.60
N GLY A 135 8.77 -12.11 -10.77
CA GLY A 135 8.19 -11.60 -9.54
C GLY A 135 9.26 -11.07 -8.57
N LEU A 136 10.42 -11.72 -8.47
CA LEU A 136 11.55 -11.25 -7.66
C LEU A 136 12.04 -9.86 -8.11
N LYS A 137 12.12 -9.62 -9.43
CA LYS A 137 12.49 -8.29 -9.96
C LYS A 137 11.48 -7.23 -9.53
N LEU A 138 10.19 -7.53 -9.66
CA LEU A 138 9.12 -6.62 -9.24
C LEU A 138 9.16 -6.36 -7.72
N ALA A 139 9.27 -7.42 -6.91
CA ALA A 139 9.34 -7.32 -5.46
C ALA A 139 10.54 -6.48 -4.98
N LYS A 140 11.67 -6.49 -5.72
CA LYS A 140 12.85 -5.65 -5.44
C LYS A 140 12.68 -4.18 -5.85
N LYS A 141 11.84 -3.89 -6.85
CA LYS A 141 11.53 -2.50 -7.24
C LYS A 141 10.67 -1.79 -6.18
N ILE A 142 9.82 -2.55 -5.50
CA ILE A 142 8.89 -2.01 -4.50
C ILE A 142 9.55 -2.04 -3.11
N LYS A 143 9.49 -0.91 -2.41
CA LYS A 143 9.79 -0.85 -0.98
C LYS A 143 8.55 -1.25 -0.19
N TRP A 144 8.65 -2.32 0.59
CA TRP A 144 7.59 -2.84 1.44
C TRP A 144 7.82 -2.38 2.87
N ILE A 145 6.79 -1.85 3.52
CA ILE A 145 6.85 -1.38 4.90
C ILE A 145 5.69 -1.98 5.67
N ASN A 146 6.00 -2.72 6.72
CA ASN A 146 5.05 -3.30 7.65
C ASN A 146 5.04 -2.51 8.96
N PRO A 147 3.93 -1.78 9.28
CA PRO A 147 3.86 -0.93 10.47
C PRO A 147 4.15 -1.64 11.80
N LEU A 148 3.98 -2.96 11.86
CA LEU A 148 4.16 -3.73 13.09
C LEU A 148 5.63 -4.04 13.38
N ILE A 149 6.41 -4.33 12.34
CA ILE A 149 7.78 -4.86 12.47
C ILE A 149 8.84 -3.87 11.97
N ASP A 150 8.51 -2.98 11.04
CA ASP A 150 9.43 -1.97 10.54
C ASP A 150 9.36 -0.68 11.37
N LYS A 151 10.49 0.01 11.45
CA LYS A 151 10.59 1.28 12.17
C LYS A 151 9.87 2.38 11.40
N ILE A 152 8.82 2.94 11.99
CA ILE A 152 7.99 3.96 11.34
C ILE A 152 8.82 5.25 11.09
N GLU A 153 9.88 5.48 11.87
CA GLU A 153 10.84 6.57 11.66
C GLU A 153 11.47 6.57 10.27
N ASP A 154 11.59 5.39 9.64
CA ASP A 154 12.15 5.24 8.30
C ASP A 154 11.28 5.93 7.24
N LEU A 155 9.98 6.17 7.53
CA LEU A 155 9.11 6.95 6.66
C LEU A 155 9.61 8.37 6.46
N LYS A 156 10.35 8.96 7.41
CA LYS A 156 10.88 10.33 7.26
C LYS A 156 12.07 10.43 6.31
N ASN A 157 12.67 9.29 5.96
CA ASN A 157 13.92 9.22 5.19
C ASN A 157 13.70 8.58 3.80
N LEU A 158 12.45 8.39 3.40
CA LEU A 158 12.07 8.03 2.03
C LEU A 158 12.23 9.24 1.08
#